data_AF-W2TUQ7-F1
#
_entry.id   AF-W2TUQ7-F1
#
_cell.length_a   1.000
_cell.length_b   1.000
_cell.length_c   1.000
_cell.angle_alpha   90.00
_cell.angle_beta   90.00
_cell.angle_gamma   90.00
#
_symmetry.space_group_name_H-M   'P 1'
#
loop_
_entity.id
_entity.type
_entity.pdbx_description
1 polymer ?
#
loop_
_entity_poly.entity_id
_entity_poly.type
_entity_poly.pdbx_seq_one_letter_code
_entity_poly.pdbx_strand_id
1 'polypeptide(L)'
;MYQCEAMHIMSLCRAVNCLKLLQSRILVTRCASTATPGGSQLYPEKSEESGFIQYGRNASRDPRATGARRPQQGDTPASFLLRRLSHAYEVYPLLFLGAFWLAIFGATAYYSFTKIEIWLDRTKSMAPWDWERSRDTYYKKGTVAFDLEGRTRKRCELMEMLQDEMLEAAKKRGTR
;
A
#
# COMPACT_ATOMS: atom_id res chain seq x y z
N MET A 1 26.12 -28.22 0.03
CA MET A 1 24.66 -28.07 -0.17
C MET A 1 24.16 -26.63 -0.04
N TYR A 2 24.84 -25.73 0.72
CA TYR A 2 24.44 -24.32 0.87
C TYR A 2 24.75 -23.38 -0.31
N GLN A 3 25.55 -23.82 -1.28
CA GLN A 3 26.04 -22.95 -2.37
C GLN A 3 25.06 -22.86 -3.56
N CYS A 4 24.19 -23.86 -3.75
CA CYS A 4 23.16 -23.83 -4.79
C CYS A 4 21.99 -22.91 -4.44
N GLU A 5 21.54 -22.90 -3.18
CA GLU A 5 20.36 -22.09 -2.80
C GLU A 5 20.63 -20.59 -2.86
N ALA A 6 21.84 -20.15 -2.48
CA ALA A 6 22.24 -18.75 -2.59
C ALA A 6 22.23 -18.24 -4.05
N MET A 7 22.60 -19.11 -5.00
CA MET A 7 22.62 -18.77 -6.42
C MET A 7 21.21 -18.65 -7.01
N HIS A 8 20.26 -19.49 -6.57
CA HIS A 8 18.85 -19.40 -6.96
C HIS A 8 18.17 -18.14 -6.40
N ILE A 9 18.46 -17.76 -5.15
CA ILE A 9 17.90 -16.56 -4.51
C ILE A 9 18.46 -15.29 -5.18
N MET A 10 19.76 -15.24 -5.50
CA MET A 10 20.35 -14.09 -6.21
C MET A 10 19.83 -13.95 -7.66
N SER A 11 19.53 -15.06 -8.33
CA SER A 11 18.96 -15.07 -9.69
C SER A 11 17.52 -14.57 -9.71
N LEU A 12 16.69 -15.03 -8.76
CA LEU A 12 15.31 -14.56 -8.59
C LEU A 12 15.25 -13.08 -8.20
N CYS A 13 16.12 -12.62 -7.29
CA CYS A 13 16.22 -11.21 -6.93
C CYS A 13 16.63 -10.31 -8.12
N ARG A 14 17.52 -10.78 -9.01
CA ARG A 14 17.84 -10.07 -10.26
C ARG A 14 16.66 -10.00 -11.23
N ALA A 15 15.92 -11.10 -11.40
CA ALA A 15 14.76 -11.13 -12.29
C ALA A 15 13.64 -10.17 -11.83
N VAL A 16 13.35 -10.12 -10.52
CA VAL A 16 12.34 -9.22 -9.95
C VAL A 16 12.75 -7.75 -10.07
N ASN A 17 14.03 -7.43 -9.89
CA ASN A 17 14.53 -6.06 -10.08
C ASN A 17 14.51 -5.61 -11.56
N CYS A 18 14.75 -6.52 -12.51
CA CYS A 18 14.61 -6.24 -13.94
C CYS A 18 13.15 -6.00 -14.36
N LEU A 19 12.19 -6.72 -13.77
CA LEU A 19 10.76 -6.49 -14.02
C LEU A 19 10.29 -5.12 -13.52
N LYS A 20 10.80 -4.63 -12.37
CA LYS A 20 10.52 -3.28 -11.85
C LYS A 20 11.07 -2.18 -12.76
N LEU A 21 12.25 -2.39 -13.35
CA LEU A 21 12.85 -1.46 -14.33
C LEU A 21 12.10 -1.43 -15.67
N LEU A 22 11.53 -2.56 -16.10
CA LEU A 22 10.72 -2.64 -17.31
C LEU A 22 9.34 -1.98 -17.13
N GLN A 23 8.66 -2.21 -16.00
CA GLN A 23 7.35 -1.61 -15.72
C GLN A 23 7.44 -0.09 -15.51
N SER A 24 8.48 0.41 -14.84
CA SER A 24 8.71 1.86 -14.68
C SER A 24 9.00 2.54 -16.03
N ARG A 25 9.71 1.88 -16.95
CA ARG A 25 9.94 2.42 -18.30
C ARG A 25 8.67 2.49 -19.15
N ILE A 26 7.76 1.52 -19.02
CA ILE A 26 6.49 1.49 -19.78
C ILE A 26 5.51 2.57 -19.28
N LEU A 27 5.51 2.89 -17.97
CA LEU A 27 4.67 3.96 -17.42
C LEU A 27 5.22 5.36 -17.70
N VAL A 28 6.55 5.54 -17.70
CA VAL A 28 7.19 6.84 -17.98
C VAL A 28 7.15 7.21 -19.46
N THR A 29 7.20 6.24 -20.38
CA THR A 29 7.11 6.51 -21.82
C THR A 29 5.71 6.94 -22.29
N ARG A 30 4.65 6.71 -21.51
CA ARG A 30 3.31 7.22 -21.84
C ARG A 30 3.05 8.67 -21.40
N CYS A 31 3.88 9.27 -20.55
CA CYS A 31 3.64 10.59 -19.97
C CYS A 31 4.57 11.71 -20.46
N ALA A 32 5.54 11.43 -21.31
CA ALA A 32 6.35 12.47 -21.96
C ALA A 32 5.59 13.00 -23.17
N SER A 33 4.48 13.75 -22.95
CA SER A 33 3.80 14.39 -24.09
C SER A 33 2.96 15.71 -23.91
N THR A 34 3.52 16.97 -23.88
CA THR A 34 3.00 18.31 -24.47
C THR A 34 3.87 19.67 -24.36
N ALA A 35 4.81 20.02 -25.27
CA ALA A 35 5.67 21.26 -25.30
C ALA A 35 5.08 22.71 -25.06
N THR A 36 5.93 23.74 -24.84
CA THR A 36 5.55 25.18 -24.56
C THR A 36 5.62 26.19 -25.73
N PRO A 37 4.62 27.06 -25.94
CA PRO A 37 4.33 27.71 -27.21
C PRO A 37 4.74 29.18 -27.38
N GLY A 38 5.29 29.57 -28.54
CA GLY A 38 5.48 30.98 -28.93
C GLY A 38 4.34 31.55 -29.79
N GLY A 39 3.62 32.57 -29.33
CA GLY A 39 2.40 33.18 -29.93
C GLY A 39 2.34 33.29 -31.47
N SER A 40 1.16 33.06 -32.05
CA SER A 40 0.88 33.17 -33.49
C SER A 40 0.44 34.58 -33.90
N GLN A 41 1.02 35.14 -34.96
CA GLN A 41 0.67 36.45 -35.55
C GLN A 41 -0.49 36.38 -36.57
N LEU A 42 -1.50 35.53 -36.36
CA LEU A 42 -2.67 35.48 -37.25
C LEU A 42 -3.86 36.11 -36.55
N TYR A 43 -4.31 37.25 -37.07
CA TYR A 43 -5.53 37.94 -36.63
C TYR A 43 -6.75 37.29 -37.32
N PRO A 44 -7.73 36.75 -36.58
CA PRO A 44 -9.03 36.38 -37.15
C PRO A 44 -9.88 37.63 -37.41
N GLU A 45 -10.88 37.48 -38.27
CA GLU A 45 -11.92 38.49 -38.53
C GLU A 45 -12.61 38.91 -37.22
N LYS A 46 -12.84 40.22 -37.07
CA LYS A 46 -13.29 40.87 -35.84
C LYS A 46 -14.70 40.38 -35.48
N SER A 47 -14.84 39.55 -34.44
CA SER A 47 -16.14 39.19 -33.87
C SER A 47 -16.80 40.41 -33.21
N GLU A 48 -18.12 40.50 -33.27
CA GLU A 48 -18.94 41.64 -32.81
C GLU A 48 -18.95 41.84 -31.28
N GLU A 49 -18.33 40.96 -30.51
CA GLU A 49 -18.26 41.05 -29.06
C GLU A 49 -16.98 41.77 -28.59
N SER A 50 -17.16 42.78 -27.72
CA SER A 50 -16.06 43.57 -27.16
C SER A 50 -15.30 42.79 -26.08
N GLY A 51 -14.16 42.21 -26.44
CA GLY A 51 -13.24 41.57 -25.48
C GLY A 51 -11.82 41.42 -26.05
N PHE A 52 -10.81 41.60 -25.21
CA PHE A 52 -9.41 41.34 -25.57
C PHE A 52 -9.11 39.84 -25.46
N ILE A 53 -9.03 39.14 -26.59
CA ILE A 53 -8.64 37.73 -26.65
C ILE A 53 -7.13 37.65 -26.88
N GLN A 54 -6.39 37.16 -25.89
CA GLN A 54 -4.95 36.98 -25.98
C GLN A 54 -4.62 35.61 -26.61
N TYR A 55 -3.98 35.60 -27.78
CA TYR A 55 -3.66 34.37 -28.51
C TYR A 55 -2.24 33.86 -28.15
N GLY A 56 -2.17 32.76 -27.41
CA GLY A 56 -0.94 31.97 -27.26
C GLY A 56 -0.85 30.88 -28.33
N ARG A 57 0.36 30.53 -28.79
CA ARG A 57 0.56 29.31 -29.61
C ARG A 57 0.30 28.08 -28.73
N ASN A 58 0.34 26.87 -29.26
CA ASN A 58 0.48 25.65 -28.45
C ASN A 58 1.73 24.85 -28.90
N ALA A 59 2.87 24.77 -28.17
CA ALA A 59 4.06 24.06 -28.69
C ALA A 59 4.06 22.58 -28.40
N SER A 60 3.13 22.10 -27.57
CA SER A 60 2.75 20.70 -27.58
C SER A 60 2.29 20.23 -28.96
N ARG A 61 1.98 21.20 -29.83
CA ARG A 61 1.56 21.10 -31.24
C ARG A 61 2.60 21.66 -32.25
N ASP A 62 3.82 22.04 -31.84
CA ASP A 62 4.83 22.62 -32.77
C ASP A 62 5.77 21.53 -33.34
N PRO A 63 5.80 21.26 -34.67
CA PRO A 63 6.60 20.19 -35.28
C PRO A 63 8.11 20.49 -35.29
N ARG A 64 8.52 21.72 -34.96
CA ARG A 64 9.91 22.12 -34.78
C ARG A 64 10.41 21.91 -33.34
N ALA A 65 9.53 21.46 -32.45
CA ALA A 65 9.88 21.14 -31.07
C ALA A 65 10.47 19.72 -31.01
N THR A 66 11.78 19.59 -31.12
CA THR A 66 12.47 18.30 -30.97
C THR A 66 12.58 17.92 -29.49
N GLY A 67 11.94 16.83 -29.12
CA GLY A 67 11.88 16.28 -27.76
C GLY A 67 10.48 15.75 -27.49
N ALA A 68 10.39 14.54 -26.93
CA ALA A 68 9.12 13.93 -26.49
C ALA A 68 8.26 15.03 -25.87
N ARG A 69 7.08 15.25 -26.46
CA ARG A 69 6.13 16.32 -26.12
C ARG A 69 6.24 16.54 -24.56
N ARG A 70 6.29 17.73 -23.98
CA ARG A 70 6.51 17.90 -22.50
C ARG A 70 5.21 17.86 -21.66
N PRO A 71 4.94 17.01 -20.67
CA PRO A 71 3.64 17.05 -19.96
C PRO A 71 3.18 18.49 -19.61
N GLN A 72 1.90 18.80 -19.85
CA GLN A 72 1.42 20.19 -19.89
C GLN A 72 1.53 20.73 -18.47
N GLN A 73 2.17 21.87 -18.28
CA GLN A 73 2.50 22.38 -16.96
C GLN A 73 1.21 22.58 -16.14
N GLY A 74 1.00 21.74 -15.13
CA GLY A 74 -0.27 21.63 -14.38
C GLY A 74 -0.84 20.22 -14.30
N ASP A 75 -0.33 19.27 -15.10
CA ASP A 75 -0.63 17.84 -14.95
C ASP A 75 0.06 17.30 -13.69
N THR A 76 -0.63 17.35 -12.55
CA THR A 76 -0.23 16.55 -11.38
C THR A 76 -0.43 15.07 -11.70
N PRO A 77 0.37 14.15 -11.13
CA PRO A 77 0.11 12.72 -11.28
C PRO A 77 -1.31 12.34 -10.83
N ALA A 78 -1.86 13.06 -9.84
CA ALA A 78 -3.25 12.95 -9.43
C ALA A 78 -4.23 13.39 -10.53
N SER A 79 -4.01 14.54 -11.19
CA SER A 79 -4.79 14.95 -12.36
C SER A 79 -4.68 13.95 -13.51
N PHE A 80 -3.52 13.36 -13.76
CA PHE A 80 -3.38 12.33 -14.79
C PHE A 80 -4.17 11.06 -14.47
N LEU A 81 -4.16 10.61 -13.21
CA LEU A 81 -4.85 9.40 -12.76
C LEU A 81 -6.36 9.59 -12.59
N LEU A 82 -6.79 10.74 -12.05
CA LEU A 82 -8.18 10.99 -11.65
C LEU A 82 -9.02 11.69 -12.73
N ARG A 83 -8.41 12.50 -13.63
CA ARG A 83 -9.16 13.29 -14.64
C ARG A 83 -9.91 12.45 -15.66
N ARG A 84 -9.45 11.24 -15.95
CA ARG A 84 -10.12 10.30 -16.87
C ARG A 84 -10.97 9.24 -16.17
N LEU A 85 -10.89 9.17 -14.84
CA LEU A 85 -11.57 8.16 -14.04
C LEU A 85 -13.09 8.36 -14.04
N SER A 86 -13.56 9.59 -14.24
CA SER A 86 -14.99 9.94 -14.25
C SER A 86 -15.72 9.68 -15.56
N HIS A 87 -15.00 9.42 -16.66
CA HIS A 87 -15.61 9.24 -17.99
C HIS A 87 -15.68 7.78 -18.43
N ALA A 88 -14.91 6.89 -17.78
CA ALA A 88 -14.83 5.47 -18.11
C ALA A 88 -15.59 4.63 -17.07
N TYR A 89 -16.92 4.56 -17.24
CA TYR A 89 -17.82 3.84 -16.32
C TYR A 89 -17.51 2.34 -16.20
N GLU A 90 -16.91 1.74 -17.23
CA GLU A 90 -16.47 0.34 -17.24
C GLU A 90 -15.35 0.05 -16.23
N VAL A 91 -14.64 1.08 -15.76
CA VAL A 91 -13.51 0.94 -14.85
C VAL A 91 -13.95 0.96 -13.39
N TYR A 92 -15.16 1.43 -13.06
CA TYR A 92 -15.65 1.46 -11.69
C TYR A 92 -15.76 0.09 -11.02
N PRO A 93 -16.26 -0.97 -11.68
CA PRO A 93 -16.26 -2.31 -11.09
C PRO A 93 -14.85 -2.83 -10.77
N LEU A 94 -13.85 -2.52 -11.60
CA LEU A 94 -12.44 -2.90 -11.37
C LEU A 94 -11.84 -2.13 -10.19
N LEU A 95 -12.12 -0.83 -10.09
CA LEU A 95 -11.67 0.01 -8.97
C LEU A 95 -12.36 -0.39 -7.66
N PHE A 96 -13.65 -0.69 -7.71
CA PHE A 96 -14.40 -1.21 -6.57
C PHE A 96 -13.82 -2.54 -6.09
N LEU A 97 -13.53 -3.46 -7.02
CA LEU A 97 -12.91 -4.73 -6.68
C LEU A 97 -11.51 -4.54 -6.06
N GLY A 98 -10.71 -3.62 -6.59
CA GLY A 98 -9.40 -3.27 -6.03
C GLY A 98 -9.50 -2.67 -4.62
N ALA A 99 -10.43 -1.74 -4.40
CA ALA A 99 -10.70 -1.15 -3.08
C ALA A 99 -11.22 -2.20 -2.09
N PHE A 100 -12.09 -3.11 -2.53
CA PHE A 100 -12.60 -4.22 -1.73
C PHE A 100 -11.48 -5.16 -1.27
N TRP A 101 -10.56 -5.50 -2.17
CA TRP A 101 -9.37 -6.29 -1.81
C TRP A 101 -8.45 -5.56 -0.82
N LEU A 102 -8.22 -4.25 -1.00
CA LEU A 102 -7.47 -3.45 -0.03
C LEU A 102 -8.16 -3.41 1.33
N ALA A 103 -9.48 -3.33 1.38
CA ALA A 103 -10.26 -3.38 2.62
C ALA A 103 -10.13 -4.75 3.31
N ILE A 104 -10.25 -5.87 2.56
CA ILE A 104 -10.03 -7.22 3.10
C ILE A 104 -8.60 -7.37 3.63
N PHE A 105 -7.61 -6.90 2.88
CA PHE A 105 -6.22 -6.94 3.29
C PHE A 105 -6.00 -6.14 4.57
N GLY A 106 -6.53 -4.92 4.65
CA GLY A 106 -6.48 -4.07 5.84
C GLY A 106 -7.17 -4.72 7.05
N ALA A 107 -8.35 -5.31 6.86
CA ALA A 107 -9.07 -6.02 7.91
C ALA A 107 -8.32 -7.27 8.39
N THR A 108 -7.73 -8.03 7.47
CA THR A 108 -6.92 -9.21 7.79
C THR A 108 -5.64 -8.85 8.54
N ALA A 109 -4.96 -7.78 8.10
CA ALA A 109 -3.78 -7.26 8.78
C ALA A 109 -4.14 -6.77 10.19
N TYR A 110 -5.20 -5.96 10.31
CA TYR A 110 -5.72 -5.50 11.60
C TYR A 110 -6.05 -6.68 12.53
N TYR A 111 -6.79 -7.67 12.04
CA TYR A 111 -7.10 -8.87 12.81
C TYR A 111 -5.84 -9.64 13.23
N SER A 112 -4.85 -9.75 12.34
CA SER A 112 -3.57 -10.39 12.65
C SER A 112 -2.88 -9.68 13.81
N PHE A 113 -2.86 -8.34 13.82
CA PHE A 113 -2.27 -7.54 14.91
C PHE A 113 -2.98 -7.68 16.26
N THR A 114 -4.21 -8.18 16.31
CA THR A 114 -4.89 -8.47 17.60
C THR A 114 -4.40 -9.76 18.27
N LYS A 115 -3.66 -10.61 17.56
CA LYS A 115 -3.15 -11.88 18.12
C LYS A 115 -2.09 -11.63 19.19
N ILE A 116 -2.13 -12.45 20.24
CA ILE A 116 -1.23 -12.35 21.39
C ILE A 116 0.25 -12.61 21.04
N GLU A 117 0.51 -13.18 19.87
CA GLU A 117 1.87 -13.51 19.40
C GLU A 117 2.61 -12.30 18.82
N ILE A 118 1.89 -11.27 18.35
CA ILE A 118 2.52 -10.18 17.63
C ILE A 118 3.13 -9.17 18.58
N TRP A 119 4.46 -9.20 18.63
CA TRP A 119 5.26 -8.29 19.44
C TRP A 119 5.52 -6.97 18.71
N LEU A 120 4.49 -6.11 18.68
CA LEU A 120 4.54 -4.77 18.09
C LEU A 120 5.44 -3.80 18.90
N ASP A 121 5.38 -3.89 20.22
CA ASP A 121 6.10 -3.00 21.13
C ASP A 121 7.23 -3.73 21.85
N ARG A 122 8.46 -3.59 21.35
CA ARG A 122 9.69 -4.19 21.91
C ARG A 122 10.32 -3.39 23.05
N THR A 123 9.70 -2.29 23.48
CA THR A 123 10.22 -1.52 24.61
C THR A 123 10.04 -2.25 25.94
N LYS A 124 9.08 -3.17 26.01
CA LYS A 124 8.79 -3.99 27.19
C LYS A 124 9.71 -5.21 27.22
N SER A 125 10.33 -5.48 28.36
CA SER A 125 11.23 -6.62 28.56
C SER A 125 10.53 -7.98 28.47
N MET A 126 9.24 -8.03 28.84
CA MET A 126 8.44 -9.26 28.82
C MET A 126 7.69 -9.44 27.50
N ALA A 127 7.81 -10.64 26.94
CA ALA A 127 7.14 -11.02 25.71
C ALA A 127 5.59 -10.93 25.85
N PRO A 128 4.85 -10.66 24.78
CA PRO A 128 3.38 -10.57 24.83
C PRO A 128 2.65 -11.85 25.27
N TRP A 129 3.26 -13.02 25.03
CA TRP A 129 2.78 -14.34 25.45
C TRP A 129 3.32 -14.77 26.82
N ASP A 130 4.06 -13.89 27.50
CA ASP A 130 4.49 -14.13 28.87
C ASP A 130 3.26 -14.40 29.75
N TRP A 131 3.29 -15.49 30.52
CA TRP A 131 2.23 -15.84 31.44
C TRP A 131 1.90 -14.72 32.43
N GLU A 132 2.88 -14.05 33.02
CA GLU A 132 2.62 -12.96 34.01
C GLU A 132 1.82 -11.81 33.40
N ARG A 133 2.05 -11.57 32.10
CA ARG A 133 1.39 -10.49 31.36
C ARG A 133 0.05 -10.92 30.78
N SER A 134 -0.11 -12.19 30.43
CA SER A 134 -1.26 -12.69 29.70
C SER A 134 -2.32 -13.35 30.59
N ARG A 135 -2.00 -13.72 31.84
CA ARG A 135 -2.91 -14.38 32.80
C ARG A 135 -4.31 -13.76 32.88
N ASP A 136 -4.41 -12.43 32.96
CA ASP A 136 -5.71 -11.76 33.12
C ASP A 136 -6.45 -11.48 31.80
N THR A 137 -5.77 -11.68 30.67
CA THR A 137 -6.24 -11.22 29.34
C THR A 137 -6.32 -12.35 28.30
N TYR A 138 -5.71 -13.52 28.52
CA TYR A 138 -5.57 -14.57 27.50
C TYR A 138 -6.94 -15.07 26.99
N TYR A 139 -7.91 -15.28 27.89
CA TYR A 139 -9.26 -15.74 27.55
C TYR A 139 -10.12 -14.66 26.88
N LYS A 140 -9.75 -13.38 27.00
CA LYS A 140 -10.45 -12.26 26.35
C LYS A 140 -10.03 -12.08 24.90
N LYS A 141 -8.89 -12.65 24.49
CA LYS A 141 -8.36 -12.52 23.13
C LYS A 141 -8.98 -13.54 22.20
N GLY A 142 -9.40 -13.10 21.02
CA GLY A 142 -10.01 -13.97 20.01
C GLY A 142 -8.99 -14.94 19.39
N THR A 143 -9.13 -16.22 19.68
CA THR A 143 -8.35 -17.32 19.06
C THR A 143 -8.83 -17.63 17.64
N VAL A 144 -10.14 -17.56 17.40
CA VAL A 144 -10.76 -17.82 16.08
C VAL A 144 -11.43 -16.56 15.55
N ALA A 145 -11.41 -16.36 14.23
CA ALA A 145 -12.04 -15.21 13.58
C ALA A 145 -13.57 -15.29 13.65
N PHE A 146 -14.10 -16.49 13.55
CA PHE A 146 -15.52 -16.80 13.62
C PHE A 146 -15.82 -17.64 14.86
N ASP A 147 -16.15 -16.98 15.96
CA ASP A 147 -16.68 -17.62 17.17
C ASP A 147 -17.90 -16.84 17.63
N LEU A 148 -19.03 -17.07 16.94
CA LEU A 148 -20.30 -16.38 17.21
C LEU A 148 -20.85 -16.71 18.60
N GLU A 149 -20.53 -17.88 19.12
CA GLU A 149 -21.07 -18.39 20.39
C GLU A 149 -20.07 -18.27 21.55
N GLY A 150 -18.87 -17.77 21.31
CA GLY A 150 -17.84 -17.57 22.34
C GLY A 150 -17.37 -18.86 23.02
N ARG A 151 -17.59 -20.03 22.40
CA ARG A 151 -17.32 -21.33 23.02
C ARG A 151 -15.82 -21.56 23.22
N THR A 152 -14.97 -20.91 22.43
CA THR A 152 -13.51 -21.10 22.48
C THR A 152 -12.80 -20.24 23.54
N ARG A 153 -13.53 -19.35 24.22
CA ARG A 153 -12.98 -18.32 25.13
C ARG A 153 -13.25 -18.60 26.61
N LYS A 154 -13.42 -19.87 26.97
CA LYS A 154 -13.67 -20.25 28.35
C LYS A 154 -12.40 -20.14 29.19
N ARG A 155 -12.56 -19.61 30.40
CA ARG A 155 -11.50 -19.56 31.40
C ARG A 155 -11.23 -20.97 31.93
N CYS A 156 -9.95 -21.30 32.09
CA CYS A 156 -9.51 -22.62 32.56
C CYS A 156 -8.68 -22.45 33.83
N GLU A 157 -9.35 -22.42 34.98
CA GLU A 157 -8.73 -22.17 36.29
C GLU A 157 -7.65 -23.20 36.65
N LEU A 158 -7.85 -24.47 36.28
CA LEU A 158 -6.86 -25.51 36.52
C LEU A 158 -5.54 -25.26 35.77
N MET A 159 -5.64 -24.78 34.53
CA MET A 159 -4.48 -24.43 33.71
C MET A 159 -3.77 -23.20 34.29
N GLU A 160 -4.54 -22.24 34.82
CA GLU A 160 -4.00 -21.04 35.48
C GLU A 160 -3.14 -21.42 36.70
N MET A 161 -3.69 -22.24 37.60
CA MET A 161 -2.97 -22.72 38.78
C MET A 161 -1.69 -23.47 38.41
N LEU A 162 -1.77 -24.37 37.42
CA LEU A 162 -0.59 -25.12 36.96
C LEU A 162 0.50 -24.20 36.38
N GLN A 163 0.13 -23.18 35.61
CA GLN A 163 1.11 -22.24 35.04
C GLN A 163 1.71 -21.31 36.09
N ASP A 164 0.93 -20.93 37.11
CA ASP A 164 1.42 -20.17 38.26
C ASP A 164 2.47 -20.99 39.04
N GLU A 165 2.18 -22.26 39.35
CA GLU A 165 3.12 -23.17 40.03
C GLU A 165 4.40 -23.40 39.21
N MET A 166 4.28 -23.59 37.91
CA MET A 166 5.44 -23.73 37.01
C MET A 166 6.29 -22.47 36.98
N LEU A 167 5.66 -21.30 37.04
CA LEU A 167 6.37 -20.02 37.06
C LEU A 167 7.08 -19.80 38.39
N GLU A 168 6.43 -20.10 39.52
CA GLU A 168 7.06 -20.09 40.84
C GLU A 168 8.24 -21.07 40.92
N ALA A 169 8.07 -22.28 40.38
CA ALA A 169 9.14 -23.28 40.31
C ALA A 169 10.30 -22.81 39.42
N ALA A 170 10.02 -22.16 38.29
CA ALA A 170 11.03 -21.61 37.39
C ALA A 170 11.83 -20.47 38.04
N LYS A 171 11.15 -19.58 38.79
CA LYS A 171 11.79 -18.52 39.58
C LYS A 171 12.69 -19.09 40.68
N LYS A 172 12.21 -20.11 41.41
CA LYS A 172 13.00 -20.83 42.42
C LYS A 172 14.25 -21.49 41.83
N ARG A 173 14.18 -21.92 40.56
CA ARG A 173 15.31 -22.51 39.82
C ARG A 173 16.25 -21.48 39.18
N GLY A 174 15.89 -20.19 39.18
CA GLY A 174 16.65 -19.13 38.51
C GLY A 174 16.68 -19.23 36.98
N THR A 175 15.81 -20.06 36.38
CA THR A 175 15.69 -20.19 34.92
C THR A 175 14.92 -19.04 34.29
N ARG A 176 14.30 -18.18 35.12
CA ARG A 176 13.47 -17.06 34.72
C ARG A 176 13.48 -15.97 35.77
#